data_AF-A0AA38CS41-F1
#
_entry.id   AF-A0AA38CS41-F1
#
_cell.length_a   1.000
_cell.length_b   1.000
_cell.length_c   1.000
_cell.angle_alpha   90.00
_cell.angle_beta   90.00
_cell.angle_gamma   90.00
#
_symmetry.space_group_name_H-M   'P 1'
#
loop_
_entity.id
_entity.type
_entity.pdbx_description
1 polymer ?
#
loop_
_entity_poly.entity_id
_entity_poly.type
_entity_poly.pdbx_seq_one_letter_code
_entity_poly.pdbx_strand_id
1 'polypeptide(L)'
;MVDGARALPQLHDGDDALLAQLTAADVVVVAPVDREAALDPSARRGSDVVDALRSPASHRCDDTCAPWLADALAGEHDDAALEIAHDPVTLGAGHGFVEAVTTADGARLAPSGAWSLDLRSERPFHPDRLMERIRDLACERTTSRGRFWLPNRPDAVCGWEATGGTVCVGVAGPWEDARPETYLTVVGTGPASERTRLRRAFDEALLTDAEIAAGPAAWLGRPDPLEVYLGDPADLYRS
;
A
#
# COMPACT_ATOMS: atom_id res chain seq x y z
N MET A 1 0.40 4.88 19.70
CA MET A 1 0.41 6.36 19.76
C MET A 1 1.49 6.85 18.81
N VAL A 2 1.16 7.82 17.97
CA VAL A 2 2.06 8.34 16.93
C VAL A 2 2.10 9.86 17.04
N ASP A 3 3.28 10.43 16.88
CA ASP A 3 3.47 11.87 16.72
C ASP A 3 3.31 12.24 15.24
N GLY A 4 2.30 13.04 14.91
CA GLY A 4 2.01 13.44 13.54
C GLY A 4 3.18 14.16 12.85
N ALA A 5 4.02 14.88 13.60
CA ALA A 5 5.19 15.55 13.03
C ALA A 5 6.34 14.58 12.70
N ARG A 6 6.39 13.41 13.36
CA ARG A 6 7.48 12.41 13.20
C ARG A 6 7.11 11.24 12.30
N ALA A 7 5.82 10.95 12.16
CA ALA A 7 5.33 9.84 11.34
C ALA A 7 5.84 9.92 9.90
N LEU A 8 5.76 11.11 9.29
CA LEU A 8 6.12 11.29 7.89
C LEU A 8 7.63 11.10 7.63
N PRO A 9 8.55 11.72 8.39
CA PRO A 9 9.98 11.39 8.29
C PRO A 9 10.29 9.90 8.47
N GLN A 10 9.68 9.23 9.46
CA GLN A 10 9.92 7.81 9.70
C GLN A 10 9.53 6.94 8.51
N LEU A 11 8.35 7.19 7.92
CA LEU A 11 7.90 6.47 6.72
C LEU A 11 8.81 6.75 5.51
N HIS A 12 9.28 7.99 5.35
CA HIS A 12 10.23 8.33 4.29
C HIS A 12 11.60 7.68 4.49
N ASP A 13 12.01 7.44 5.74
CA ASP A 13 13.23 6.73 6.10
C ASP A 13 13.10 5.20 5.97
N GLY A 14 11.91 4.70 5.60
CA GLY A 14 11.65 3.27 5.38
C GLY A 14 11.26 2.49 6.63
N ASP A 15 10.70 3.15 7.66
CA ASP A 15 10.21 2.51 8.89
C ASP A 15 8.96 1.65 8.60
N ASP A 16 9.19 0.40 8.21
CA ASP A 16 8.17 -0.63 7.94
C ASP A 16 7.43 -1.05 9.22
N ALA A 17 8.09 -0.99 10.38
CA ALA A 17 7.48 -1.25 11.67
C ALA A 17 6.38 -0.23 12.00
N LEU A 18 6.59 1.05 11.69
CA LEU A 18 5.54 2.06 11.82
C LEU A 18 4.35 1.77 10.89
N LEU A 19 4.60 1.37 9.64
CA LEU A 19 3.51 0.98 8.73
C LEU A 19 2.71 -0.19 9.30
N ALA A 20 3.38 -1.27 9.71
CA ALA A 20 2.73 -2.45 10.28
C ALA A 20 1.90 -2.10 11.53
N GLN A 21 2.40 -1.20 12.39
CA GLN A 21 1.65 -0.72 13.55
C GLN A 21 0.40 0.06 13.14
N LEU A 22 0.48 0.92 12.13
CA LEU A 22 -0.69 1.69 11.66
C LEU A 22 -1.76 0.79 11.05
N THR A 23 -1.36 -0.24 10.31
CA THR A 23 -2.28 -1.14 9.62
C THR A 23 -2.90 -2.18 10.56
N ALA A 24 -2.25 -2.49 11.69
CA ALA A 24 -2.73 -3.47 12.65
C ALA A 24 -3.35 -2.89 13.94
N ALA A 25 -3.23 -1.58 14.18
CA ALA A 25 -3.76 -0.99 15.41
C ALA A 25 -5.29 -0.83 15.39
N ASP A 26 -5.97 -1.27 16.45
CA ASP A 26 -7.39 -0.97 16.68
C ASP A 26 -7.61 0.49 17.10
N VAL A 27 -6.63 1.08 17.80
CA VAL A 27 -6.69 2.47 18.26
C VAL A 27 -5.43 3.23 17.86
N VAL A 28 -5.58 4.25 17.03
CA VAL A 28 -4.51 5.14 16.60
C VAL A 28 -4.67 6.49 17.29
N VAL A 29 -3.85 6.72 18.31
CA VAL A 29 -3.77 8.03 18.99
C VAL A 29 -2.74 8.89 18.28
N VAL A 30 -3.18 10.00 17.68
CA VAL A 30 -2.34 11.00 17.03
C VAL A 30 -2.17 12.17 17.99
N ALA A 31 -0.99 12.31 18.59
CA ALA A 31 -0.74 13.35 19.57
C ALA A 31 -0.25 14.64 18.89
N PRO A 32 -0.91 15.80 19.10
CA PRO A 32 -0.23 17.08 18.90
C PRO A 32 0.74 17.29 20.07
N VAL A 33 2.01 17.55 19.77
CA VAL A 33 3.03 17.82 20.81
C VAL A 33 2.65 19.06 21.64
N ASP A 34 1.96 20.03 21.04
CA ASP A 34 1.25 21.14 21.67
C ASP A 34 0.23 21.81 20.69
N ARG A 35 -0.54 22.79 21.16
CA ARG A 35 -1.59 23.48 20.38
C ARG A 35 -1.03 24.33 19.23
N GLU A 36 0.24 24.75 19.31
CA GLU A 36 0.93 25.50 18.27
C GLU A 36 1.46 24.58 17.17
N ALA A 37 1.97 23.40 17.53
CA ALA A 37 2.38 22.32 16.62
C ALA A 37 1.19 21.75 15.83
N ALA A 38 -0.02 21.78 16.38
CA ALA A 38 -1.24 21.45 15.63
C ALA A 38 -1.52 22.42 14.46
N LEU A 39 -0.88 23.59 14.43
CA LEU A 39 -0.94 24.54 13.32
C LEU A 39 0.21 24.35 12.32
N ASP A 40 1.23 23.53 12.65
CA ASP A 40 2.34 23.24 11.74
C ASP A 40 1.84 22.45 10.51
N PRO A 41 2.06 22.96 9.29
CA PRO A 41 1.72 22.23 8.07
C PRO A 41 2.36 20.84 7.98
N SER A 42 3.55 20.64 8.57
CA SER A 42 4.23 19.34 8.54
C SER A 42 3.52 18.30 9.42
N ALA A 43 3.11 18.70 10.63
CA ALA A 43 2.33 17.87 11.54
C ALA A 43 0.95 17.51 10.96
N ARG A 44 0.28 18.46 10.30
CA ARG A 44 -0.99 18.18 9.59
C ARG A 44 -0.81 17.18 8.47
N ARG A 45 0.28 17.30 7.70
CA ARG A 45 0.57 16.38 6.60
C ARG A 45 0.85 14.97 7.11
N GLY A 46 1.65 14.80 8.16
CA GLY A 46 1.89 13.47 8.73
C GLY A 46 0.64 12.88 9.39
N SER A 47 -0.18 13.71 10.03
CA SER A 47 -1.50 13.34 10.55
C SER A 47 -2.46 12.80 9.47
N ASP A 48 -2.50 13.43 8.30
CA ASP A 48 -3.30 12.96 7.16
C ASP A 48 -2.74 11.66 6.55
N VAL A 49 -1.41 11.52 6.47
CA VAL A 49 -0.77 10.27 6.01
C VAL A 49 -1.08 9.11 6.97
N VAL A 50 -1.05 9.35 8.28
CA VAL A 50 -1.50 8.38 9.28
C VAL A 50 -2.97 8.00 9.08
N ASP A 51 -3.84 8.96 8.77
CA ASP A 51 -5.25 8.68 8.48
C ASP A 51 -5.44 7.75 7.28
N ALA A 52 -4.65 7.99 6.23
CA ALA A 52 -4.77 7.25 5.00
C ALA A 52 -4.20 5.83 5.09
N LEU A 53 -3.18 5.62 5.93
CA LEU A 53 -2.49 4.33 6.09
C LEU A 53 -3.11 3.41 7.14
N ARG A 54 -3.79 3.96 8.16
CA ARG A 54 -4.37 3.12 9.22
C ARG A 54 -5.47 2.20 8.69
N SER A 55 -5.70 1.10 9.41
CA SER A 55 -6.82 0.20 9.10
C SER A 55 -8.15 0.97 9.07
N PRO A 56 -9.06 0.69 8.11
CA PRO A 56 -10.39 1.26 8.15
C PRO A 56 -11.23 0.90 9.38
N ALA A 57 -10.90 -0.21 10.04
CA ALA A 57 -11.52 -0.65 11.29
C ALA A 57 -10.96 0.07 12.53
N SER A 58 -9.82 0.77 12.40
CA SER A 58 -9.21 1.45 13.53
C SER A 58 -10.00 2.67 13.98
N HIS A 59 -10.05 2.88 15.30
CA HIS A 59 -10.53 4.11 15.92
C HIS A 59 -9.38 5.11 16.06
N ARG A 60 -9.57 6.30 15.49
CA ARG A 60 -8.59 7.39 15.58
C ARG A 60 -8.96 8.35 16.71
N CYS A 61 -7.96 8.73 17.50
CA CYS A 61 -8.11 9.74 18.56
C CYS A 61 -7.07 10.85 18.40
N ASP A 62 -7.53 12.08 18.20
CA ASP A 62 -6.68 13.27 18.02
C ASP A 62 -6.50 14.10 19.33
N ASP A 63 -7.21 13.74 20.40
CA ASP A 63 -7.11 14.39 21.70
C ASP A 63 -6.52 13.43 22.73
N THR A 64 -5.27 13.67 23.13
CA THR A 64 -4.58 12.86 24.14
C THR A 64 -5.20 12.94 25.54
N CYS A 65 -6.04 13.94 25.80
CA CYS A 65 -6.80 14.09 27.04
C CYS A 65 -8.15 13.35 27.01
N ALA A 66 -8.61 12.89 25.85
CA ALA A 66 -9.80 12.05 25.73
C ALA A 66 -9.56 10.68 26.42
N PRO A 67 -10.62 9.95 26.80
CA PRO A 67 -10.48 8.66 27.47
C PRO A 67 -10.06 7.51 26.53
N TRP A 68 -9.16 7.78 25.57
CA TRP A 68 -8.70 6.81 24.57
C TRP A 68 -8.13 5.54 25.20
N LEU A 69 -7.55 5.63 26.41
CA LEU A 69 -7.05 4.46 27.13
C LEU A 69 -8.20 3.56 27.61
N ALA A 70 -9.32 4.15 28.03
CA ALA A 70 -10.49 3.37 28.39
C ALA A 70 -11.08 2.67 27.15
N ASP A 71 -11.14 3.36 26.02
CA ASP A 71 -11.60 2.77 24.75
C ASP A 71 -10.67 1.64 24.28
N ALA A 72 -9.35 1.84 24.37
CA ALA A 72 -8.36 0.83 24.00
C ALA A 72 -8.41 -0.40 24.92
N LEU A 73 -8.65 -0.24 26.22
CA LEU A 73 -8.78 -1.34 27.17
C LEU A 73 -10.15 -2.04 27.11
N ALA A 74 -11.17 -1.36 26.59
CA ALA A 74 -12.51 -1.93 26.40
C ALA A 74 -12.67 -2.63 25.04
N GLY A 75 -11.82 -2.32 24.07
CA GLY A 75 -11.82 -2.96 22.76
C GLY A 75 -11.42 -4.44 22.83
N GLU A 76 -12.11 -5.27 22.06
CA GLU A 76 -11.68 -6.63 21.78
C GLU A 76 -10.94 -6.64 20.43
N HIS A 77 -9.76 -7.24 20.41
CA HIS A 77 -8.97 -7.38 19.18
C HIS A 77 -9.60 -8.47 18.31
N ASP A 78 -9.99 -8.12 17.08
CA ASP A 78 -10.54 -9.06 16.12
C ASP A 78 -9.41 -9.56 15.21
N ASP A 79 -8.75 -10.64 15.64
CA ASP A 79 -7.66 -11.28 14.91
C ASP A 79 -8.05 -11.64 13.46
N ALA A 80 -9.30 -12.07 13.24
CA ALA A 80 -9.78 -12.45 11.92
C ALA A 80 -9.97 -11.22 11.02
N ALA A 81 -10.50 -10.13 11.55
CA ALA A 81 -10.60 -8.87 10.80
C ALA A 81 -9.22 -8.32 10.43
N LEU A 82 -8.23 -8.51 11.30
CA LEU A 82 -6.84 -8.12 11.03
C LEU A 82 -6.17 -8.99 9.99
N GLU A 83 -6.35 -10.30 10.04
CA GLU A 83 -5.88 -11.23 9.01
C GLU A 83 -6.46 -10.82 7.65
N ILE A 84 -7.77 -10.58 7.56
CA ILE A 84 -8.44 -10.11 6.33
C ILE A 84 -7.92 -8.73 5.87
N ALA A 85 -7.57 -7.83 6.80
CA ALA A 85 -7.05 -6.51 6.46
C ALA A 85 -5.59 -6.54 5.93
N HIS A 86 -4.85 -7.60 6.24
CA HIS A 86 -3.47 -7.80 5.79
C HIS A 86 -3.33 -8.83 4.67
N ASP A 87 -4.38 -9.62 4.40
CA ASP A 87 -4.44 -10.52 3.26
C ASP A 87 -4.40 -9.70 1.95
N PRO A 88 -3.37 -9.91 1.10
CA PRO A 88 -3.26 -9.20 -0.17
C PRO A 88 -4.47 -9.41 -1.09
N VAL A 89 -5.14 -10.58 -1.04
CA VAL A 89 -6.31 -10.92 -1.85
C VAL A 89 -7.49 -10.01 -1.54
N THR A 90 -7.75 -9.78 -0.25
CA THR A 90 -8.87 -8.98 0.24
C THR A 90 -8.52 -7.51 0.45
N LEU A 91 -7.24 -7.14 0.41
CA LEU A 91 -6.78 -5.76 0.59
C LEU A 91 -7.52 -4.82 -0.37
N GLY A 92 -8.24 -3.87 0.22
CA GLY A 92 -9.00 -2.84 -0.48
C GLY A 92 -8.31 -1.48 -0.42
N ALA A 93 -9.07 -0.44 -0.76
CA ALA A 93 -8.62 0.95 -0.60
C ALA A 93 -8.28 1.23 0.85
N GLY A 94 -7.18 1.96 1.07
CA GLY A 94 -6.86 2.49 2.40
C GLY A 94 -8.01 3.36 2.95
N HIS A 95 -7.98 3.65 4.26
CA HIS A 95 -9.04 4.42 4.93
C HIS A 95 -9.27 5.79 4.28
N GLY A 96 -8.24 6.37 3.66
CA GLY A 96 -8.30 7.65 2.98
C GLY A 96 -8.23 8.82 3.97
N PHE A 97 -8.81 9.95 3.61
CA PHE A 97 -8.78 11.16 4.44
C PHE A 97 -10.19 11.55 4.85
N VAL A 98 -10.35 12.06 6.08
CA VAL A 98 -11.60 12.71 6.53
C VAL A 98 -12.06 13.79 5.56
N GLU A 99 -11.14 14.68 5.15
CA GLU A 99 -11.39 15.73 4.17
C GLU A 99 -10.46 15.54 2.97
N ALA A 100 -11.03 15.30 1.78
CA ALA A 100 -10.27 15.26 0.55
C ALA A 100 -11.09 15.65 -0.66
N VAL A 101 -10.40 16.17 -1.67
CA VAL A 101 -10.94 16.39 -3.01
C VAL A 101 -10.40 15.33 -3.96
N THR A 102 -11.25 14.83 -4.86
CA THR A 102 -10.81 13.95 -5.94
C THR A 102 -10.24 14.79 -7.06
N THR A 103 -9.01 14.49 -7.45
CA THR A 103 -8.28 15.15 -8.53
C THR A 103 -8.61 14.51 -9.88
N ALA A 104 -8.29 15.19 -10.98
CA ALA A 104 -8.59 14.70 -12.33
C ALA A 104 -7.89 13.37 -12.67
N ASP A 105 -6.75 13.10 -12.05
CA ASP A 105 -6.01 11.83 -12.16
C ASP A 105 -6.48 10.76 -11.16
N GLY A 106 -7.60 10.99 -10.47
CA GLY A 106 -8.27 10.02 -9.60
C GLY A 106 -7.70 9.94 -8.19
N ALA A 107 -6.65 10.71 -7.85
CA ALA A 107 -6.12 10.73 -6.48
C ALA A 107 -7.05 11.50 -5.54
N ARG A 108 -7.11 11.08 -4.28
CA ARG A 108 -7.72 11.87 -3.20
C ARG A 108 -6.64 12.78 -2.61
N LEU A 109 -6.90 14.09 -2.54
CA LEU A 109 -5.96 15.10 -2.05
C LEU A 109 -6.52 15.74 -0.79
N ALA A 110 -5.79 15.63 0.32
CA ALA A 110 -6.12 16.30 1.57
C ALA A 110 -5.69 17.78 1.54
N PRO A 111 -6.30 18.66 2.35
CA PRO A 111 -5.90 20.07 2.46
C PRO A 111 -4.43 20.27 2.87
N SER A 112 -3.84 19.34 3.61
CA SER A 112 -2.40 19.37 3.94
C SER A 112 -1.50 19.14 2.74
N GLY A 113 -2.05 18.65 1.61
CA GLY A 113 -1.33 18.23 0.42
C GLY A 113 -0.81 16.78 0.48
N ALA A 114 -1.17 16.01 1.50
CA ALA A 114 -1.08 14.55 1.45
C ALA A 114 -2.08 14.01 0.41
N TRP A 115 -1.75 12.89 -0.23
CA TRP A 115 -2.60 12.31 -1.25
C TRP A 115 -2.60 10.80 -1.18
N SER A 116 -3.69 10.18 -1.67
CA SER A 116 -3.77 8.75 -1.90
C SER A 116 -4.21 8.46 -3.33
N LEU A 117 -3.70 7.39 -3.92
CA LEU A 117 -3.94 6.99 -5.29
C LEU A 117 -4.04 5.48 -5.40
N ASP A 118 -5.14 5.02 -6.00
CA ASP A 118 -5.34 3.61 -6.30
C ASP A 118 -4.98 3.31 -7.76
N LEU A 119 -4.11 2.33 -7.95
CA LEU A 119 -3.72 1.78 -9.23
C LEU A 119 -4.34 0.39 -9.37
N ARG A 120 -5.10 0.15 -10.44
CA ARG A 120 -5.82 -1.11 -10.63
C ARG A 120 -5.79 -1.53 -12.08
N SER A 121 -5.62 -2.82 -12.33
CA SER A 121 -5.66 -3.42 -13.67
C SER A 121 -5.98 -4.91 -13.57
N GLU A 122 -6.81 -5.41 -14.48
CA GLU A 122 -7.00 -6.85 -14.66
C GLU A 122 -5.77 -7.53 -15.28
N ARG A 123 -4.82 -6.74 -15.81
CA ARG A 123 -3.61 -7.26 -16.46
C ARG A 123 -2.54 -7.62 -15.42
N PRO A 124 -1.73 -8.65 -15.68
CA PRO A 124 -0.55 -8.92 -14.87
C PRO A 124 0.56 -7.91 -15.17
N PHE A 125 1.53 -7.82 -14.26
CA PHE A 125 2.79 -7.19 -14.58
C PHE A 125 3.65 -8.07 -15.51
N HIS A 126 4.37 -7.43 -16.42
CA HIS A 126 5.47 -8.06 -17.14
C HIS A 126 6.65 -8.22 -16.17
N PRO A 127 7.24 -9.43 -16.00
CA PRO A 127 8.31 -9.64 -15.02
C PRO A 127 9.50 -8.68 -15.19
N ASP A 128 10.06 -8.57 -16.40
CA ASP A 128 11.19 -7.67 -16.65
C ASP A 128 10.83 -6.19 -16.49
N ARG A 129 9.70 -5.73 -17.04
CA ARG A 129 9.30 -4.31 -16.93
C ARG A 129 8.94 -3.92 -15.50
N LEU A 130 8.42 -4.84 -14.69
CA LEU A 130 8.25 -4.61 -13.25
C LEU A 130 9.61 -4.37 -12.60
N MET A 131 10.61 -5.19 -12.86
CA MET A 131 11.97 -4.99 -12.31
C MET A 131 12.59 -3.66 -12.77
N GLU A 132 12.37 -3.25 -14.03
CA GLU A 132 12.82 -1.96 -14.55
C GLU A 132 12.10 -0.76 -13.92
N ARG A 133 10.84 -0.93 -13.49
CA ARG A 133 9.98 0.13 -12.94
C ARG A 133 9.81 0.09 -11.44
N ILE A 134 10.38 -0.90 -10.75
CA ILE A 134 10.17 -1.12 -9.30
C ILE A 134 10.52 0.12 -8.46
N ARG A 135 11.58 0.85 -8.84
CA ARG A 135 12.00 2.10 -8.16
C ARG A 135 11.07 3.27 -8.40
N ASP A 136 10.42 3.31 -9.56
CA ASP A 136 9.43 4.36 -9.86
C ASP A 136 8.10 4.08 -9.16
N LEU A 137 7.78 2.81 -8.93
CA LEU A 137 6.62 2.35 -8.16
C LEU A 137 6.82 2.51 -6.64
N ALA A 138 8.06 2.38 -6.17
CA ALA A 138 8.44 2.56 -4.77
C ALA A 138 9.20 3.87 -4.59
N CYS A 139 8.48 4.99 -4.56
CA CYS A 139 9.12 6.29 -4.38
C CYS A 139 9.45 6.55 -2.90
N GLU A 140 10.54 7.26 -2.63
CA GLU A 140 11.04 7.58 -1.28
C GLU A 140 10.01 8.34 -0.42
N ARG A 141 9.08 9.09 -1.04
CA ARG A 141 8.05 9.86 -0.32
C ARG A 141 6.68 9.19 -0.29
N THR A 142 6.66 7.89 -0.56
CA THR A 142 5.43 7.12 -0.67
C THR A 142 5.49 5.87 0.18
N THR A 143 4.31 5.49 0.65
CA THR A 143 4.03 4.17 1.17
C THR A 143 2.99 3.54 0.26
N SER A 144 3.23 2.32 -0.22
CA SER A 144 2.26 1.59 -1.04
C SER A 144 2.11 0.15 -0.57
N ARG A 145 0.89 -0.37 -0.73
CA ARG A 145 0.53 -1.75 -0.38
C ARG A 145 -0.38 -2.30 -1.47
N GLY A 146 -0.39 -3.61 -1.67
CA GLY A 146 -1.17 -4.17 -2.75
C GLY A 146 -0.94 -5.63 -3.05
N ARG A 147 -1.45 -6.03 -4.20
CA ARG A 147 -1.26 -7.33 -4.81
C ARG A 147 -0.95 -7.18 -6.30
N PHE A 148 -0.24 -8.16 -6.84
CA PHE A 148 -0.04 -8.31 -8.27
C PHE A 148 0.03 -9.79 -8.64
N TRP A 149 0.04 -10.06 -9.93
CA TRP A 149 0.36 -11.38 -10.46
C TRP A 149 1.23 -11.27 -11.70
N LEU A 150 1.84 -12.40 -12.05
CA LEU A 150 2.78 -12.51 -13.16
C LEU A 150 2.29 -13.59 -14.14
N PRO A 151 2.53 -13.42 -15.44
CA PRO A 151 2.07 -14.37 -16.45
C PRO A 151 2.80 -15.73 -16.39
N ASN A 152 3.98 -15.79 -15.78
CA ASN A 152 4.74 -17.03 -15.52
C ASN A 152 4.30 -17.73 -14.21
N ARG A 153 3.45 -17.09 -13.40
CA ARG A 153 2.88 -17.62 -12.15
C ARG A 153 1.39 -17.22 -12.04
N PRO A 154 0.54 -17.61 -13.00
CA PRO A 154 -0.81 -17.06 -13.11
C PRO A 154 -1.71 -17.39 -11.92
N ASP A 155 -1.42 -18.49 -11.23
CA ASP A 155 -2.21 -18.97 -10.09
C ASP A 155 -1.80 -18.30 -8.76
N ALA A 156 -0.70 -17.54 -8.75
CA ALA A 156 -0.11 -16.95 -7.56
C ALA A 156 -0.60 -15.52 -7.32
N VAL A 157 -1.01 -15.23 -6.10
CA VAL A 157 -1.16 -13.86 -5.60
C VAL A 157 0.19 -13.44 -5.03
N CYS A 158 0.76 -12.36 -5.55
CA CYS A 158 1.98 -11.77 -5.03
C CYS A 158 1.65 -10.52 -4.22
N GLY A 159 2.02 -10.50 -2.94
CA GLY A 159 1.90 -9.32 -2.08
C GLY A 159 2.94 -8.26 -2.44
N TRP A 160 2.57 -7.00 -2.29
CA TRP A 160 3.43 -5.84 -2.47
C TRP A 160 3.33 -4.93 -1.25
N GLU A 161 4.47 -4.58 -0.67
CA GLU A 161 4.58 -3.48 0.28
C GLU A 161 5.83 -2.66 -0.03
N ALA A 162 5.70 -1.34 -0.03
CA ALA A 162 6.83 -0.44 -0.22
C ALA A 162 6.72 0.78 0.69
N THR A 163 7.83 1.14 1.34
CA THR A 163 7.92 2.27 2.28
C THR A 163 9.28 2.92 2.12
N GLY A 164 9.34 4.24 1.96
CA GLY A 164 10.61 4.97 1.89
C GLY A 164 11.54 4.51 0.77
N GLY A 165 10.98 4.02 -0.33
CA GLY A 165 11.74 3.48 -1.47
C GLY A 165 12.27 2.04 -1.30
N THR A 166 12.03 1.41 -0.15
CA THR A 166 12.26 -0.03 0.04
C THR A 166 11.04 -0.81 -0.40
N VAL A 167 11.23 -2.00 -0.98
CA VAL A 167 10.16 -2.87 -1.47
C VAL A 167 10.30 -4.27 -0.90
N CYS A 168 9.19 -4.80 -0.41
CA CYS A 168 9.00 -6.18 -0.01
C CYS A 168 7.93 -6.81 -0.92
N VAL A 169 8.24 -8.00 -1.44
CA VAL A 169 7.30 -8.82 -2.20
C VAL A 169 7.36 -10.25 -1.71
N GLY A 170 6.25 -10.98 -1.83
CA GLY A 170 6.16 -12.38 -1.45
C GLY A 170 4.94 -13.04 -2.06
N VAL A 171 4.93 -14.37 -2.09
CA VAL A 171 3.75 -15.13 -2.50
C VAL A 171 2.81 -15.25 -1.32
N ALA A 172 1.58 -14.78 -1.48
CA ALA A 172 0.53 -14.82 -0.45
C ALA A 172 -0.28 -16.12 -0.49
N GLY A 173 -0.28 -16.82 -1.63
CA GLY A 173 -1.05 -18.03 -1.84
C GLY A 173 -1.69 -18.07 -3.23
N PRO A 174 -2.61 -19.01 -3.46
CA PRO A 174 -3.41 -19.03 -4.67
C PRO A 174 -4.51 -17.96 -4.65
N TRP A 175 -5.13 -17.70 -5.80
CA TRP A 175 -6.28 -16.80 -5.90
C TRP A 175 -7.58 -17.31 -5.24
N GLU A 176 -7.61 -18.58 -4.82
CA GLU A 176 -8.83 -19.25 -4.34
C GLU A 176 -10.02 -19.04 -5.31
N ASP A 177 -11.10 -18.40 -4.85
CA ASP A 177 -12.28 -18.05 -5.67
C ASP A 177 -12.20 -16.64 -6.27
N ALA A 178 -11.16 -15.86 -5.95
CA ALA A 178 -10.98 -14.50 -6.44
C ALA A 178 -10.46 -14.46 -7.88
N ARG A 179 -10.77 -13.37 -8.59
CA ARG A 179 -10.24 -13.14 -9.94
C ARG A 179 -8.87 -12.48 -9.87
N PRO A 180 -7.88 -12.92 -10.69
CA PRO A 180 -6.58 -12.27 -10.75
C PRO A 180 -6.66 -10.79 -11.07
N GLU A 181 -5.93 -9.99 -10.31
CA GLU A 181 -5.91 -8.55 -10.44
C GLU A 181 -4.60 -7.96 -9.92
N THR A 182 -4.12 -6.91 -10.59
CA THR A 182 -3.05 -6.07 -10.10
C THR A 182 -3.64 -4.83 -9.45
N TYR A 183 -3.38 -4.64 -8.16
CA TYR A 183 -3.91 -3.52 -7.37
C TYR A 183 -2.86 -2.99 -6.39
N LEU A 184 -2.53 -1.69 -6.48
CA LEU A 184 -1.69 -0.99 -5.52
C LEU A 184 -2.43 0.24 -4.98
N THR A 185 -2.52 0.37 -3.67
CA THR A 185 -2.92 1.62 -3.01
C THR A 185 -1.66 2.35 -2.55
N VAL A 186 -1.56 3.63 -2.87
CA VAL A 186 -0.38 4.46 -2.59
C VAL A 186 -0.79 5.68 -1.80
N VAL A 187 -0.11 5.93 -0.69
CA VAL A 187 -0.21 7.17 0.09
C VAL A 187 1.12 7.89 0.00
N GLY A 188 1.08 9.20 -0.23
CA GLY A 188 2.29 9.99 -0.36
C GLY A 188 2.09 11.47 -0.18
N THR A 189 3.20 12.18 -0.35
CA THR A 189 3.24 13.64 -0.32
C THR A 189 4.02 14.16 -1.52
N GLY A 190 3.93 15.46 -1.81
CA GLY A 190 4.68 16.07 -2.92
C GLY A 190 3.82 16.43 -4.13
N PRO A 191 4.45 16.81 -5.25
CA PRO A 191 3.78 17.39 -6.40
C PRO A 191 3.00 16.36 -7.24
N ALA A 192 2.03 16.83 -8.02
CA ALA A 192 1.24 15.98 -8.93
C ALA A 192 2.08 15.24 -9.99
N SER A 193 3.27 15.76 -10.32
CA SER A 193 4.22 15.08 -11.22
C SER A 193 4.70 13.73 -10.67
N GLU A 194 4.75 13.58 -9.34
CA GLU A 194 5.14 12.32 -8.68
C GLU A 194 4.08 11.24 -8.90
N ARG A 195 2.80 11.58 -8.67
CA ARG A 195 1.65 10.72 -8.99
C ARG A 195 1.59 10.36 -10.47
N THR A 196 1.88 11.33 -11.34
CA THR A 196 1.93 11.11 -12.80
C THR A 196 3.02 10.09 -13.17
N ARG A 197 4.21 10.22 -12.58
CA ARG A 197 5.32 9.26 -12.80
C ARG A 197 4.95 7.87 -12.30
N LEU A 198 4.33 7.78 -11.13
CA LEU A 198 3.93 6.51 -10.52
C LEU A 198 2.85 5.79 -11.36
N ARG A 199 1.81 6.51 -11.80
CA ARG A 199 0.80 5.97 -12.74
C ARG A 199 1.46 5.45 -14.02
N ARG A 200 2.34 6.26 -14.61
CA ARG A 200 3.05 5.89 -15.84
C ARG A 200 3.91 4.64 -15.63
N ALA A 201 4.62 4.54 -14.51
CA ALA A 201 5.44 3.38 -14.19
C ALA A 201 4.59 2.11 -14.02
N PHE A 202 3.42 2.23 -13.38
CA PHE A 202 2.45 1.15 -13.27
C PHE A 202 1.98 0.69 -14.65
N ASP A 203 1.52 1.61 -15.49
CA ASP A 203 1.01 1.28 -16.82
C ASP A 203 2.10 0.67 -17.73
N GLU A 204 3.33 1.19 -17.65
CA GLU A 204 4.49 0.67 -18.39
C GLU A 204 4.97 -0.70 -17.87
N ALA A 205 4.66 -1.07 -16.64
CA ALA A 205 4.99 -2.39 -16.09
C ALA A 205 3.96 -3.47 -16.47
N LEU A 206 2.73 -3.11 -16.85
CA LEU A 206 1.67 -4.07 -17.20
C LEU A 206 1.88 -4.71 -18.56
N LEU A 207 1.39 -5.95 -18.74
CA LEU A 207 1.31 -6.54 -20.07
C LEU A 207 0.48 -5.70 -21.05
N THR A 208 0.91 -5.74 -22.31
CA THR A 208 0.19 -5.18 -23.45
C THR A 208 -0.91 -6.14 -23.93
N ASP A 209 -1.88 -5.62 -24.68
CA ASP A 209 -2.92 -6.46 -25.29
C ASP A 209 -2.35 -7.56 -26.20
N ALA A 210 -1.25 -7.26 -26.91
CA ALA A 210 -0.58 -8.22 -27.78
C ALA A 210 0.06 -9.36 -26.99
N GLU A 211 0.69 -9.07 -25.86
CA GLU A 211 1.29 -10.08 -24.98
C GLU A 211 0.23 -10.93 -24.28
N ILE A 212 -0.91 -10.34 -23.89
CA ILE A 212 -2.05 -11.08 -23.35
C ILE A 212 -2.65 -12.00 -24.42
N ALA A 213 -2.82 -11.49 -25.64
CA ALA A 213 -3.36 -12.27 -26.77
C ALA A 213 -2.45 -13.42 -27.20
N ALA A 214 -1.13 -13.32 -26.97
CA ALA A 214 -0.20 -14.42 -27.22
C ALA A 214 -0.42 -15.62 -26.27
N GLY A 215 -1.12 -15.39 -25.15
CA GLY A 215 -1.56 -16.41 -24.21
C GLY A 215 -0.45 -16.98 -23.30
N PRO A 216 -0.81 -17.86 -22.36
CA PRO A 216 0.10 -18.39 -21.34
C PRO A 216 1.30 -19.15 -21.92
N ALA A 217 1.12 -19.82 -23.06
CA ALA A 217 2.18 -20.58 -23.71
C ALA A 217 3.40 -19.73 -24.10
N ALA A 218 3.21 -18.42 -24.34
CA ALA A 218 4.30 -17.51 -24.66
C ALA A 218 5.27 -17.28 -23.48
N TRP A 219 4.85 -17.63 -22.26
CA TRP A 219 5.59 -17.44 -21.01
C TRP A 219 6.26 -18.71 -20.49
N LEU A 220 5.93 -19.87 -21.07
CA LEU A 220 6.54 -21.14 -20.70
C LEU A 220 8.05 -21.13 -20.96
N GLY A 221 8.82 -21.48 -19.92
CA GLY A 221 10.28 -21.57 -20.00
C GLY A 221 11.01 -20.23 -20.11
N ARG A 222 10.32 -19.09 -19.98
CA ARG A 222 10.99 -17.80 -19.86
C ARG A 222 11.66 -17.68 -18.49
N PRO A 223 12.84 -17.01 -18.41
CA PRO A 223 13.44 -16.67 -17.13
C PRO A 223 12.48 -15.86 -16.28
N ASP A 224 12.48 -16.14 -14.98
CA ASP A 224 11.73 -15.37 -14.00
C ASP A 224 12.69 -14.51 -13.16
N PRO A 225 12.83 -13.20 -13.45
CA PRO A 225 13.70 -12.34 -12.68
C PRO A 225 13.24 -12.17 -11.23
N LEU A 226 11.98 -12.51 -10.90
CA LEU A 226 11.41 -12.40 -9.58
C LEU A 226 11.56 -13.68 -8.74
N GLU A 227 12.10 -14.77 -9.29
CA GLU A 227 12.28 -16.05 -8.59
C GLU A 227 13.10 -15.91 -7.30
N VAL A 228 14.13 -15.06 -7.32
CA VAL A 228 14.97 -14.81 -6.13
C VAL A 228 14.22 -14.14 -4.97
N TYR A 229 13.07 -13.53 -5.24
CA TYR A 229 12.22 -12.87 -4.23
C TYR A 229 10.96 -13.67 -3.91
N LEU A 230 10.40 -14.36 -4.90
CA LEU A 230 9.10 -15.05 -4.81
C LEU A 230 9.22 -16.57 -4.64
N GLY A 231 10.43 -17.14 -4.67
CA GLY A 231 10.67 -18.58 -4.58
C GLY A 231 10.37 -19.33 -5.88
N ASP A 232 10.38 -20.67 -5.85
CA ASP A 232 10.06 -21.51 -7.02
C ASP A 232 8.54 -21.51 -7.26
N PRO A 233 8.04 -21.24 -8.49
CA PRO A 233 6.61 -21.36 -8.80
C PRO A 233 5.99 -22.71 -8.39
N ALA A 234 6.76 -23.79 -8.37
CA ALA A 234 6.30 -25.12 -7.96
C ALA A 234 5.97 -25.21 -6.46
N ASP A 235 6.48 -24.28 -5.64
CA ASP A 235 6.22 -24.27 -4.19
C ASP A 235 4.75 -24.02 -3.85
N LEU A 236 4.01 -23.33 -4.72
CA LEU A 236 2.56 -23.12 -4.60
C LEU A 236 1.75 -24.43 -4.52
N TYR A 237 2.29 -25.51 -5.09
CA TYR A 237 1.59 -26.80 -5.21
C TYR A 237 2.12 -27.88 -4.26
N ARG A 238 3.06 -27.53 -3.37
CA ARG A 238 3.79 -28.49 -2.53
C ARG A 238 3.13 -28.79 -1.18
N SER A 239 1.83 -28.55 -1.03
CA SER A 239 1.06 -28.76 0.21
C SER A 239 0.61 -30.20 0.46
#